data_AF-A0AA49GTL1-F1
#
_entry.id   AF-A0AA49GTL1-F1
#
_cell.length_a   1.000
_cell.length_b   1.000
_cell.length_c   1.000
_cell.angle_alpha   90.00
_cell.angle_beta   90.00
_cell.angle_gamma   90.00
#
_symmetry.space_group_name_H-M   'P 1'
#
loop_
_entity.id
_entity.type
_entity.pdbx_description
1 polymer ?
#
loop_
_entity_poly.entity_id
_entity_poly.type
_entity_poly.pdbx_seq_one_letter_code
_entity_poly.pdbx_strand_id
1 'polypeptide(L)'
;MNKQALIFLCLIVVLISCSKSDRTNEKPKEALIKKDTTPVAVQVPKNTAELNRVDQDKQGDREPLDLSYEFKDAKIIDLKDSIVEDLNGDGTADNAIFTTENGKSGILITDGKTKQETRIGLGHSFEERGDDFSWVDYWGIVKDSTTYEIIIENAEILGDTTVYLENPSILIRKEEVGGGLITFRNGKYEWIHQAD
;
A
#
# COMPACT_ATOMS: atom_id res chain seq x y z
N MET A 1 -35.64 -16.62 -36.92
CA MET A 1 -35.18 -17.87 -37.55
C MET A 1 -33.95 -17.55 -38.40
N ASN A 2 -32.93 -18.42 -38.33
CA ASN A 2 -31.62 -18.42 -39.02
C ASN A 2 -30.57 -17.49 -38.37
N LYS A 3 -29.79 -17.98 -37.40
CA LYS A 3 -28.62 -18.88 -37.51
C LYS A 3 -27.50 -18.24 -38.32
N GLN A 4 -26.41 -17.87 -37.65
CA GLN A 4 -25.06 -18.35 -37.95
C GLN A 4 -24.20 -18.20 -36.69
N ALA A 5 -23.84 -19.34 -36.12
CA ALA A 5 -22.87 -19.46 -35.05
C ALA A 5 -21.48 -19.48 -35.70
N LEU A 6 -20.61 -18.55 -35.31
CA LEU A 6 -19.20 -18.57 -35.71
C LEU A 6 -18.40 -19.17 -34.55
N ILE A 7 -18.18 -20.48 -34.64
CA ILE A 7 -17.33 -21.25 -33.74
C ILE A 7 -15.89 -21.02 -34.21
N PHE A 8 -15.10 -20.26 -33.45
CA PHE A 8 -13.65 -20.22 -33.59
C PHE A 8 -13.02 -21.25 -32.66
N LEU A 9 -12.72 -22.42 -33.22
CA LEU A 9 -11.91 -23.48 -32.63
C LEU A 9 -10.48 -23.28 -33.14
N CYS A 10 -9.57 -22.80 -32.30
CA CYS A 10 -8.13 -22.90 -32.58
C CYS A 10 -7.35 -23.35 -31.34
N LEU A 11 -6.83 -24.57 -31.51
CA LEU A 11 -5.89 -25.38 -30.74
C LEU A 11 -5.01 -24.66 -29.70
N ILE A 12 -5.08 -25.21 -28.49
CA ILE A 12 -4.00 -25.19 -27.49
C ILE A 12 -2.88 -26.10 -27.98
N VAL A 13 -1.66 -25.56 -28.11
CA VAL A 13 -0.43 -26.35 -28.24
C VAL A 13 0.41 -26.11 -26.98
N VAL A 14 0.35 -27.07 -26.06
CA VAL A 14 1.27 -27.16 -24.92
C VAL A 14 2.54 -27.85 -25.41
N LEU A 15 3.65 -27.12 -25.49
CA LEU A 15 4.99 -27.71 -25.58
C LEU A 15 5.59 -27.74 -24.17
N ILE A 16 5.47 -28.90 -23.52
CA ILE A 16 6.33 -29.27 -22.39
C ILE A 16 7.68 -29.67 -22.99
N SER A 17 8.72 -28.88 -22.71
CA SER A 17 10.11 -29.31 -22.89
C SER A 17 10.81 -29.27 -21.55
N CYS A 18 10.98 -30.45 -20.95
CA CYS A 18 11.92 -30.68 -19.87
C CYS A 18 13.33 -30.74 -20.46
N SER A 19 14.20 -29.81 -20.09
CA SER A 19 15.65 -30.01 -20.17
C SER A 19 16.26 -29.84 -18.78
N LYS A 20 16.59 -30.98 -18.16
CA LYS A 20 17.55 -31.03 -17.05
C LYS A 20 18.92 -30.64 -17.60
N SER A 21 19.60 -29.69 -16.96
CA SER A 21 21.05 -29.57 -17.04
C SER A 21 21.61 -29.55 -15.62
N ASP A 22 22.26 -30.65 -15.24
CA ASP A 22 23.15 -30.69 -14.10
C ASP A 22 24.41 -29.86 -14.40
N ARG A 23 24.70 -28.88 -13.54
CA ARG A 23 26.07 -28.45 -13.27
C ARG A 23 26.25 -28.17 -11.78
N THR A 24 26.95 -29.10 -11.15
CA THR A 24 27.75 -28.95 -9.93
C THR A 24 28.59 -27.67 -9.95
N ASN A 25 28.64 -26.89 -8.86
CA ASN A 25 29.66 -27.02 -7.82
C ASN A 25 29.59 -25.92 -6.74
N GLU A 26 30.04 -26.34 -5.55
CA GLU A 26 30.61 -25.54 -4.45
C GLU A 26 29.71 -24.90 -3.38
N LYS A 27 29.65 -25.60 -2.24
CA LYS A 27 29.30 -25.09 -0.90
C LYS A 27 30.46 -24.28 -0.33
N PRO A 28 30.22 -23.15 0.36
CA PRO A 28 31.18 -22.61 1.31
C PRO A 28 31.18 -23.42 2.61
N LYS A 29 32.37 -23.79 3.05
CA LYS A 29 32.66 -24.53 4.29
C LYS A 29 32.61 -23.61 5.51
N GLU A 30 31.97 -24.08 6.59
CA GLU A 30 32.27 -23.61 7.94
C GLU A 30 33.65 -24.11 8.39
N ALA A 31 34.44 -23.26 9.06
CA ALA A 31 35.55 -23.69 9.90
C ALA A 31 35.88 -22.68 11.01
N LEU A 32 35.61 -23.12 12.24
CA LEU A 32 36.38 -23.01 13.49
C LEU A 32 37.12 -21.71 13.89
N ILE A 33 36.55 -21.09 14.93
CA ILE A 33 37.12 -20.67 16.23
C ILE A 33 38.64 -20.86 16.43
N LYS A 34 39.32 -19.77 16.85
CA LYS A 34 40.42 -19.82 17.82
C LYS A 34 40.11 -18.92 19.03
N LYS A 35 40.17 -19.51 20.23
CA LYS A 35 40.22 -18.86 21.54
C LYS A 35 41.64 -19.04 22.10
N ASP A 36 42.18 -18.00 22.74
CA ASP A 36 43.18 -18.11 23.81
C ASP A 36 43.06 -16.90 24.79
N THR A 37 42.18 -17.06 25.78
CA THR A 37 42.37 -17.04 27.26
C THR A 37 43.34 -16.05 27.99
N THR A 38 42.75 -14.97 28.56
CA THR A 38 42.83 -14.39 29.98
C THR A 38 44.12 -13.78 30.58
N PRO A 39 44.08 -13.11 31.77
CA PRO A 39 43.08 -12.16 32.36
C PRO A 39 43.74 -10.94 33.08
N VAL A 40 43.07 -9.77 33.18
CA VAL A 40 43.23 -8.83 34.32
C VAL A 40 41.91 -8.11 34.57
N ALA A 41 41.54 -7.98 35.84
CA ALA A 41 40.24 -7.57 36.34
C ALA A 41 40.24 -6.19 37.04
N VAL A 42 39.06 -5.55 37.06
CA VAL A 42 38.51 -4.54 37.99
C VAL A 42 39.22 -3.15 37.97
N GLN A 43 38.57 -2.00 37.77
CA GLN A 43 37.50 -1.45 38.62
C GLN A 43 36.59 -0.41 37.92
N VAL A 44 35.33 -0.46 38.34
CA VAL A 44 34.17 0.41 38.04
C VAL A 44 34.28 1.73 38.83
N PRO A 45 33.73 2.84 38.32
CA PRO A 45 32.93 3.70 39.16
C PRO A 45 31.47 3.80 38.68
N LYS A 46 30.60 3.66 39.66
CA LYS A 46 29.15 3.71 39.58
C LYS A 46 28.74 5.15 39.93
N ASN A 47 28.12 5.88 39.01
CA ASN A 47 27.15 6.89 39.41
C ASN A 47 25.92 6.84 38.48
N THR A 48 24.79 6.62 39.14
CA THR A 48 23.45 6.61 38.58
C THR A 48 22.93 8.04 38.65
N ALA A 49 22.59 8.63 37.50
CA ALA A 49 21.59 9.69 37.40
C ALA A 49 21.16 9.80 35.93
N GLU A 50 19.95 9.33 35.67
CA GLU A 50 19.01 9.74 34.62
C GLU A 50 19.59 10.21 33.27
N LEU A 51 19.45 9.36 32.26
CA LEU A 51 19.13 9.85 30.93
C LEU A 51 17.98 8.99 30.39
N ASN A 52 16.78 9.23 30.92
CA ASN A 52 15.55 8.96 30.19
C ASN A 52 15.60 9.79 28.91
N ARG A 53 16.20 9.24 27.84
CA ARG A 53 15.92 9.68 26.49
C ARG A 53 14.55 9.10 26.13
N VAL A 54 13.53 9.82 26.58
CA VAL A 54 12.26 9.85 25.88
C VAL A 54 12.64 10.35 24.49
N ASP A 55 12.66 9.44 23.52
CA ASP A 55 12.56 9.83 22.12
C ASP A 55 11.16 10.44 21.97
N GLN A 56 11.07 11.72 22.30
CA GLN A 56 9.97 12.54 21.86
C GLN A 56 10.18 12.66 20.36
N ASP A 57 9.44 11.82 19.64
CA ASP A 57 9.07 12.00 18.26
C ASP A 57 8.52 13.43 18.14
N LYS A 58 9.41 14.35 17.76
CA LYS A 58 9.04 15.74 17.48
C LYS A 58 8.39 15.73 16.11
N GLN A 59 7.13 15.33 16.07
CA GLN A 59 6.21 15.76 15.04
C GLN A 59 5.98 17.26 15.28
N GLY A 60 6.93 18.07 14.83
CA GLY A 60 6.86 19.51 14.95
C GLY A 60 5.67 20.00 14.14
N ASP A 61 4.74 20.66 14.82
CA ASP A 61 3.80 21.68 14.33
C ASP A 61 3.52 21.67 12.82
N ARG A 62 3.07 20.53 12.27
CA ARG A 62 2.51 20.50 10.92
C ARG A 62 1.09 21.00 11.04
N GLU A 63 0.77 22.05 10.30
CA GLU A 63 -0.63 22.47 10.15
C GLU A 63 -1.44 21.27 9.63
N PRO A 64 -2.61 20.98 10.22
CA PRO A 64 -3.44 19.88 9.78
C PRO A 64 -3.85 20.10 8.32
N LEU A 65 -3.72 19.05 7.50
CA LEU A 65 -4.11 19.08 6.10
C LEU A 65 -5.58 19.47 5.96
N ASP A 66 -5.84 20.67 5.41
CA ASP A 66 -7.19 21.17 5.13
C ASP A 66 -7.67 20.68 3.76
N LEU A 67 -8.59 19.72 3.79
CA LEU A 67 -9.18 19.11 2.61
C LEU A 67 -10.51 19.75 2.18
N SER A 68 -10.99 20.77 2.88
CA SER A 68 -12.34 21.31 2.70
C SER A 68 -12.57 21.97 1.33
N TYR A 69 -11.49 22.33 0.64
CA TYR A 69 -11.55 22.84 -0.74
C TYR A 69 -11.77 21.74 -1.78
N GLU A 70 -11.41 20.49 -1.46
CA GLU A 70 -11.48 19.35 -2.38
C GLU A 70 -12.69 18.45 -2.08
N PHE A 71 -13.00 18.25 -0.80
CA PHE A 71 -14.02 17.30 -0.34
C PHE A 71 -14.96 17.93 0.68
N LYS A 72 -16.24 17.58 0.59
CA LYS A 72 -17.28 18.02 1.54
C LYS A 72 -17.29 17.17 2.80
N ASP A 73 -17.01 15.88 2.66
CA ASP A 73 -16.97 14.88 3.71
C ASP A 73 -15.68 14.06 3.57
N ALA A 74 -14.62 14.59 4.17
CA ALA A 74 -13.34 13.93 4.31
C ALA A 74 -12.85 13.98 5.75
N LYS A 75 -12.16 12.92 6.17
CA LYS A 75 -11.54 12.83 7.49
C LYS A 75 -10.16 12.21 7.37
N ILE A 76 -9.14 12.97 7.76
CA ILE A 76 -7.77 12.47 7.96
C ILE A 76 -7.72 11.59 9.19
N ILE A 77 -6.96 10.50 9.08
CA ILE A 77 -6.76 9.50 10.12
C ILE A 77 -5.24 9.33 10.29
N ASP A 78 -4.76 9.06 11.51
CA ASP A 78 -3.34 8.77 11.73
C ASP A 78 -2.97 7.49 10.96
N LEU A 79 -1.83 7.46 10.26
CA LEU A 79 -1.36 6.29 9.51
C LEU A 79 -1.25 5.01 10.38
N LYS A 80 -1.11 5.17 11.70
CA LYS A 80 -1.05 4.06 12.66
C LYS A 80 -2.42 3.52 13.05
N ASP A 81 -3.49 4.28 12.83
CA ASP A 81 -4.85 3.87 13.14
C ASP A 81 -5.41 3.00 12.00
N SER A 82 -6.61 2.45 12.19
CA SER A 82 -7.33 1.73 11.14
C SER A 82 -8.51 2.54 10.62
N ILE A 83 -8.80 2.45 9.32
CA ILE A 83 -10.08 2.87 8.75
C ILE A 83 -11.06 1.72 8.93
N VAL A 84 -12.23 2.01 9.53
CA VAL A 84 -13.33 1.06 9.69
C VAL A 84 -14.57 1.63 9.02
N GLU A 85 -14.88 1.15 7.82
CA GLU A 85 -15.94 1.70 6.97
C GLU A 85 -16.41 0.67 5.93
N ASP A 86 -17.63 0.79 5.41
CA ASP A 86 -18.15 -0.08 4.32
C ASP A 86 -17.54 0.33 2.96
N LEU A 87 -16.29 -0.03 2.72
CA LEU A 87 -15.52 0.40 1.55
C LEU A 87 -15.99 -0.27 0.26
N ASN A 88 -16.49 -1.50 0.35
CA ASN A 88 -16.98 -2.28 -0.79
C ASN A 88 -18.49 -2.14 -1.05
N GLY A 89 -19.24 -1.51 -0.15
CA GLY A 89 -20.68 -1.23 -0.28
C GLY A 89 -21.60 -2.42 0.03
N ASP A 90 -21.12 -3.43 0.75
CA ASP A 90 -21.89 -4.66 1.04
C ASP A 90 -22.79 -4.57 2.29
N GLY A 91 -22.77 -3.42 2.96
CA GLY A 91 -23.49 -3.13 4.20
C GLY A 91 -22.72 -3.49 5.48
N THR A 92 -21.48 -3.99 5.36
CA THR A 92 -20.64 -4.38 6.50
C THR A 92 -19.34 -3.59 6.49
N ALA A 93 -18.97 -3.01 7.63
CA ALA A 93 -17.73 -2.26 7.72
C ALA A 93 -16.50 -3.18 7.52
N ASP A 94 -15.65 -2.80 6.57
CA ASP A 94 -14.33 -3.35 6.33
C ASP A 94 -13.31 -2.74 7.30
N ASN A 95 -12.15 -3.38 7.43
CA ASN A 95 -11.02 -2.84 8.18
C ASN A 95 -9.83 -2.66 7.24
N ALA A 96 -9.39 -1.42 7.05
CA ALA A 96 -8.16 -1.11 6.34
C ALA A 96 -7.08 -0.62 7.31
N ILE A 97 -5.86 -1.13 7.15
CA ILE A 97 -4.68 -0.69 7.88
C ILE A 97 -3.57 -0.31 6.91
N PHE A 98 -2.84 0.75 7.22
CA PHE A 98 -1.60 1.06 6.55
C PHE A 98 -0.45 0.31 7.25
N THR A 99 0.33 -0.47 6.50
CA THR A 99 1.36 -1.35 7.07
C THR A 99 2.55 -1.52 6.13
N THR A 100 3.58 -2.21 6.61
CA THR A 100 4.77 -2.57 5.84
C THR A 100 5.01 -4.07 5.94
N GLU A 101 5.10 -4.73 4.78
CA GLU A 101 5.46 -6.14 4.66
C GLU A 101 6.72 -6.28 3.79
N ASN A 102 7.73 -7.01 4.27
CA ASN A 102 8.99 -7.23 3.54
C ASN A 102 9.67 -5.94 3.02
N GLY A 103 9.54 -4.83 3.77
CA GLY A 103 10.13 -3.54 3.42
C GLY A 103 9.34 -2.74 2.38
N LYS A 104 8.13 -3.19 2.01
CA LYS A 104 7.22 -2.49 1.11
C LYS A 104 5.98 -2.05 1.87
N SER A 105 5.61 -0.78 1.78
CA SER A 105 4.45 -0.23 2.48
C SER A 105 3.21 -0.28 1.60
N GLY A 106 2.04 -0.26 2.22
CA GLY A 106 0.76 -0.33 1.52
C GLY A 106 -0.41 -0.54 2.47
N ILE A 107 -1.53 -0.93 1.89
CA ILE A 107 -2.81 -1.05 2.59
C ILE A 107 -3.24 -2.50 2.55
N LEU A 108 -3.52 -3.05 3.74
CA LEU A 108 -4.22 -4.32 3.88
C LEU A 108 -5.68 -4.02 4.22
N ILE A 109 -6.60 -4.44 3.36
CA ILE A 109 -8.04 -4.31 3.57
C ILE A 109 -8.61 -5.69 3.87
N THR A 110 -9.23 -5.84 5.04
CA THR A 110 -9.97 -7.05 5.43
C THR A 110 -11.47 -6.79 5.28
N ASP A 111 -12.11 -7.55 4.39
CA ASP A 111 -13.55 -7.51 4.18
C ASP A 111 -14.30 -7.85 5.48
N GLY A 112 -15.24 -6.99 5.86
CA GLY A 112 -16.02 -7.10 7.09
C GLY A 112 -16.89 -8.35 7.16
N LYS A 113 -17.41 -8.79 6.02
CA LYS A 113 -18.37 -9.89 5.85
C LYS A 113 -17.71 -11.22 5.54
N THR A 114 -16.79 -11.24 4.56
CA THR A 114 -16.16 -12.45 4.04
C THR A 114 -14.83 -12.77 4.71
N LYS A 115 -14.20 -11.78 5.36
CA LYS A 115 -12.82 -11.85 5.89
C LYS A 115 -11.76 -12.06 4.81
N GLN A 116 -12.10 -11.87 3.54
CA GLN A 116 -11.12 -11.86 2.46
C GLN A 116 -10.21 -10.64 2.61
N GLU A 117 -8.92 -10.84 2.35
CA GLU A 117 -7.93 -9.77 2.36
C GLU A 117 -7.62 -9.28 0.95
N THR A 118 -7.59 -7.96 0.77
CA THR A 118 -7.04 -7.29 -0.41
C THR A 118 -5.78 -6.54 -0.03
N ARG A 119 -4.71 -6.70 -0.82
CA ARG A 119 -3.42 -6.02 -0.64
C ARG A 119 -3.23 -5.00 -1.76
N ILE A 120 -2.99 -3.75 -1.38
CA ILE A 120 -2.66 -2.65 -2.28
C ILE A 120 -1.26 -2.18 -1.90
N GLY A 121 -0.31 -2.24 -2.84
CA GLY A 121 1.10 -2.15 -2.48
C GLY A 121 1.56 -3.40 -1.73
N LEU A 122 2.38 -3.24 -0.70
CA LEU A 122 2.93 -4.38 0.08
C LEU A 122 3.68 -5.40 -0.80
N GLY A 123 4.36 -4.93 -1.85
CA GLY A 123 5.03 -5.80 -2.83
C GLY A 123 4.12 -6.32 -3.94
N HIS A 124 2.85 -5.93 -3.96
CA HIS A 124 1.91 -6.19 -5.06
C HIS A 124 1.68 -4.90 -5.85
N SER A 125 1.98 -4.92 -7.15
CA SER A 125 1.75 -3.75 -8.02
C SER A 125 0.27 -3.38 -8.04
N PHE A 126 -0.03 -2.12 -7.75
CA PHE A 126 -1.37 -1.56 -7.83
C PHE A 126 -1.42 -0.51 -8.93
N GLU A 127 -1.94 -0.94 -10.09
CA GLU A 127 -2.06 -0.11 -11.29
C GLU A 127 -0.73 0.61 -11.57
N GLU A 128 -0.80 1.91 -11.80
CA GLU A 128 0.29 2.85 -12.07
C GLU A 128 0.99 3.37 -10.79
N ARG A 129 0.58 2.95 -9.59
CA ARG A 129 1.19 3.37 -8.32
C ARG A 129 2.35 2.49 -7.87
N GLY A 130 2.57 1.38 -8.58
CA GLY A 130 3.63 0.43 -8.26
C GLY A 130 3.31 -0.41 -7.01
N ASP A 131 4.35 -0.96 -6.38
CA ASP A 131 4.25 -1.97 -5.33
C ASP A 131 4.56 -1.45 -3.92
N ASP A 132 4.93 -0.16 -3.79
CA ASP A 132 5.36 0.46 -2.54
C ASP A 132 4.72 1.83 -2.33
N PHE A 133 4.08 1.99 -1.18
CA PHE A 133 3.40 3.21 -0.76
C PHE A 133 4.18 3.94 0.35
N SER A 134 5.48 3.66 0.52
CA SER A 134 6.35 4.33 1.50
C SER A 134 6.45 5.86 1.34
N TRP A 135 5.91 6.40 0.24
CA TRP A 135 5.83 7.82 -0.07
C TRP A 135 4.62 8.54 0.57
N VAL A 136 3.64 7.80 1.12
CA VAL A 136 2.40 8.37 1.68
C VAL A 136 2.68 9.02 3.04
N ASP A 137 2.32 10.29 3.16
CA ASP A 137 2.41 11.06 4.41
C ASP A 137 1.07 11.11 5.16
N TYR A 138 -0.04 11.12 4.41
CA TYR A 138 -1.39 11.24 4.97
C TYR A 138 -2.33 10.24 4.31
N TRP A 139 -3.28 9.76 5.11
CA TRP A 139 -4.40 8.96 4.61
C TRP A 139 -5.69 9.33 5.35
N GLY A 140 -6.81 8.92 4.79
CA GLY A 140 -8.11 9.23 5.35
C GLY A 140 -9.25 8.57 4.61
N ILE A 141 -10.46 8.95 4.96
CA ILE A 141 -11.70 8.50 4.33
C ILE A 141 -12.42 9.69 3.69
N VAL A 142 -12.94 9.47 2.49
CA VAL A 142 -13.80 10.42 1.75
C VAL A 142 -15.15 9.76 1.51
N LYS A 143 -16.24 10.47 1.78
CA LYS A 143 -17.63 9.98 1.63
C LYS A 143 -18.47 10.81 0.66
N ASP A 144 -17.84 11.72 -0.07
CA ASP A 144 -18.47 12.45 -1.15
C ASP A 144 -19.03 11.49 -2.21
N SER A 145 -20.15 11.85 -2.83
CA SER A 145 -20.75 11.05 -3.91
C SER A 145 -20.04 11.23 -5.26
N THR A 146 -19.15 12.22 -5.36
CA THR A 146 -18.44 12.57 -6.59
C THR A 146 -17.06 13.14 -6.25
N THR A 147 -16.11 12.91 -7.14
CA THR A 147 -14.77 13.51 -7.13
C THR A 147 -14.36 13.90 -8.56
N TYR A 148 -13.14 14.36 -8.74
CA TYR A 148 -12.50 14.52 -10.04
C TYR A 148 -11.34 13.54 -10.20
N GLU A 149 -11.07 13.18 -11.45
CA GLU A 149 -9.91 12.39 -11.89
C GLU A 149 -9.15 13.19 -12.95
N ILE A 150 -7.85 13.36 -12.77
CA ILE A 150 -6.96 13.95 -13.77
C ILE A 150 -6.68 12.91 -14.86
N ILE A 151 -6.90 13.29 -16.11
CA ILE A 151 -6.60 12.45 -17.28
C ILE A 151 -5.20 12.80 -17.77
N ILE A 152 -4.29 11.82 -17.70
CA ILE A 152 -2.91 11.94 -18.17
C ILE A 152 -2.69 11.01 -19.36
N GLU A 153 -2.16 11.54 -20.45
CA GLU A 153 -1.73 10.76 -21.61
C GLU A 153 -0.32 11.18 -22.00
N ASN A 154 0.60 10.22 -22.18
CA ASN A 154 2.01 10.50 -22.55
C ASN A 154 2.71 11.55 -21.65
N ALA A 155 2.42 11.53 -20.35
CA ALA A 155 2.91 12.49 -19.35
C ALA A 155 2.45 13.95 -19.58
N GLU A 156 1.33 14.14 -20.29
CA GLU A 156 0.65 15.43 -20.43
C GLU A 156 -0.74 15.34 -19.80
N ILE A 157 -1.07 16.33 -18.98
CA ILE A 157 -2.42 16.50 -18.42
C ILE A 157 -3.33 16.98 -19.54
N LEU A 158 -4.31 16.15 -19.91
CA LEU A 158 -5.31 16.50 -20.93
C LEU A 158 -6.51 17.24 -20.35
N GLY A 159 -6.72 17.12 -19.04
CA GLY A 159 -7.82 17.74 -18.31
C GLY A 159 -8.24 16.88 -17.13
N ASP A 160 -9.45 17.11 -16.63
CA ASP A 160 -10.08 16.32 -15.58
C ASP A 160 -11.48 15.86 -15.99
N THR A 161 -11.97 14.81 -15.32
CA THR A 161 -13.34 14.34 -15.43
C THR A 161 -13.96 14.16 -14.06
N THR A 162 -15.27 14.33 -13.96
CA THR A 162 -16.02 13.95 -12.76
C THR A 162 -16.15 12.42 -12.68
N VAL A 163 -15.88 11.87 -11.50
CA VAL A 163 -16.09 10.45 -11.17
C VAL A 163 -17.11 10.33 -10.06
N TYR A 164 -18.05 9.40 -10.20
CA TYR A 164 -19.02 9.08 -9.16
C TYR A 164 -18.42 8.05 -8.20
N LEU A 165 -18.57 8.32 -6.90
CA LEU A 165 -18.14 7.43 -5.82
C LEU A 165 -19.39 6.79 -5.23
N GLU A 166 -19.55 5.48 -5.48
CA GLU A 166 -20.67 4.71 -4.93
C GLU A 166 -20.44 4.36 -3.45
N ASN A 167 -19.17 4.30 -3.04
CA ASN A 167 -18.73 3.86 -1.72
C ASN A 167 -17.73 4.85 -1.13
N PRO A 168 -17.57 4.89 0.21
CA PRO A 168 -16.47 5.56 0.86
C PRO A 168 -15.12 5.17 0.27
N SER A 169 -14.26 6.15 0.02
CA SER A 169 -12.98 5.98 -0.66
C SER A 169 -11.82 6.32 0.26
N ILE A 170 -10.74 5.55 0.17
CA ILE A 170 -9.52 5.83 0.94
C ILE A 170 -8.75 6.95 0.23
N LEU A 171 -8.52 8.05 0.93
CA LEU A 171 -7.61 9.10 0.50
C LEU A 171 -6.17 8.70 0.85
N ILE A 172 -5.24 8.89 -0.08
CA ILE A 172 -3.81 8.89 0.21
C ILE A 172 -3.13 10.13 -0.39
N ARG A 173 -2.21 10.72 0.37
CA ARG A 173 -1.53 11.96 0.00
C ARG A 173 -0.07 11.94 0.43
N LYS A 174 0.74 12.65 -0.33
CA LYS A 174 2.08 13.11 0.03
C LYS A 174 2.10 14.62 0.00
N GLU A 175 2.72 15.20 1.02
CA GLU A 175 2.83 16.65 1.15
C GLU A 175 3.54 17.23 -0.08
N GLU A 176 3.00 18.33 -0.63
CA GLU A 176 3.57 19.04 -1.79
C GLU A 176 3.73 18.23 -3.10
N VAL A 177 3.26 16.99 -3.14
CA VAL A 177 3.29 16.13 -4.35
C VAL A 177 1.87 15.75 -4.78
N GLY A 178 0.94 15.61 -3.84
CA GLY A 178 -0.46 15.27 -4.11
C GLY A 178 -0.76 13.80 -3.86
N GLY A 179 -1.63 13.19 -4.66
CA GLY A 179 -2.04 11.79 -4.46
C GLY A 179 -3.36 11.49 -5.16
N GLY A 180 -4.25 10.78 -4.47
CA GLY A 180 -5.53 10.39 -5.05
C GLY A 180 -6.39 9.57 -4.12
N LEU A 181 -7.43 8.97 -4.70
CA LEU A 181 -8.36 8.11 -3.98
C LEU A 181 -8.20 6.66 -4.43
N ILE A 182 -8.44 5.75 -3.50
CA ILE A 182 -8.66 4.33 -3.77
C ILE A 182 -10.13 4.05 -3.49
N THR A 183 -10.88 3.67 -4.52
CA THR A 183 -12.32 3.40 -4.42
C THR A 183 -12.64 1.97 -4.85
N PHE A 184 -13.64 1.35 -4.26
CA PHE A 184 -14.17 0.08 -4.76
C PHE A 184 -15.18 0.33 -5.88
N ARG A 185 -14.91 -0.22 -7.06
CA ARG A 185 -15.75 -0.12 -8.26
C ARG A 185 -15.55 -1.34 -9.14
N ASN A 186 -16.60 -1.76 -9.86
CA ASN A 186 -16.53 -2.91 -10.77
C ASN A 186 -16.01 -4.22 -10.11
N GLY A 187 -16.24 -4.39 -8.80
CA GLY A 187 -15.82 -5.57 -8.06
C GLY A 187 -14.33 -5.59 -7.66
N LYS A 188 -13.61 -4.47 -7.76
CA LYS A 188 -12.22 -4.34 -7.31
C LYS A 188 -11.93 -2.92 -6.80
N TYR A 189 -10.80 -2.75 -6.12
CA TYR A 189 -10.27 -1.42 -5.81
C TYR A 189 -9.56 -0.83 -7.04
N GLU A 190 -9.82 0.44 -7.33
CA GLU A 190 -9.28 1.21 -8.45
C GLU A 190 -8.67 2.52 -7.94
N TRP A 191 -7.65 3.04 -8.63
CA TRP A 191 -7.05 4.34 -8.34
C TRP A 191 -7.79 5.47 -9.07
N ILE A 192 -8.01 6.59 -8.37
CA ILE A 192 -8.46 7.85 -8.97
C ILE A 192 -7.34 8.87 -8.80
N HIS A 193 -6.78 9.29 -9.93
CA HIS A 193 -5.64 10.20 -10.00
C HIS A 193 -6.07 11.65 -9.75
N GLN A 194 -5.40 12.37 -8.84
CA GLN A 194 -5.79 13.75 -8.47
C GLN A 194 -4.66 14.77 -8.46
N ALA A 195 -3.42 14.36 -8.73
CA ALA A 195 -2.27 15.25 -8.87
C ALA A 195 -1.21 14.60 -9.79
N ASP A 196 -0.47 15.41 -10.53
CA ASP A 196 0.58 15.04 -11.52
C ASP A 196 1.67 14.11 -10.96
#